data_AF-A0A831V9S6-F1
#
_entry.id   AF-A0A831V9S6-F1
#
_cell.length_a   1.000
_cell.length_b   1.000
_cell.length_c   1.000
_cell.angle_alpha   90.00
_cell.angle_beta   90.00
_cell.angle_gamma   90.00
#
_symmetry.space_group_name_H-M   'P 1'
#
loop_
_entity.id
_entity.type
_entity.pdbx_description
1 polymer ?
#
loop_
_entity_poly.entity_id
_entity_poly.type
_entity_poly.pdbx_seq_one_letter_code
_entity_poly.pdbx_strand_id
1 'polypeptide(L)'
;HALTVKQVILSETSSIGLRFHTEQRVTLPREIVTVQTGFGPVRAKKIATPNGTVITPEFEECRRIALEKNIPIKEVYSEVIRSTGTSA
;
A
#
# COMPACT_ATOMS: atom_id res chain seq x y z
N HIS A 1 2.80 18.14 -13.19
CA HIS A 1 2.43 16.70 -13.25
C HIS A 1 1.43 16.37 -14.35
N ALA A 2 0.28 17.05 -14.44
CA ALA A 2 -0.77 16.69 -15.41
C ALA A 2 -0.38 16.82 -16.90
N LEU A 3 0.47 17.79 -17.28
CA LEU A 3 0.91 17.96 -18.67
C LEU A 3 1.75 16.77 -19.16
N THR A 4 2.66 16.28 -18.32
CA THR A 4 3.56 15.15 -18.64
C THR A 4 2.78 13.86 -18.88
N VAL A 5 1.76 13.56 -18.05
CA VAL A 5 0.95 12.34 -18.20
C VAL A 5 0.11 12.39 -19.48
N LYS A 6 -0.46 13.55 -19.83
CA LYS A 6 -1.23 13.72 -21.07
C LYS A 6 -0.39 13.45 -22.32
N GLN A 7 0.86 13.93 -22.32
CA GLN A 7 1.79 13.72 -23.42
C GLN A 7 2.12 12.24 -23.59
N VAL A 8 2.44 11.53 -22.50
CA VAL A 8 2.74 10.09 -22.54
C VAL A 8 1.55 9.30 -23.08
N ILE A 9 0.32 9.59 -22.65
CA ILE A 9 -0.84 8.84 -23.14
C ILE A 9 -1.05 9.07 -24.65
N LEU A 10 -0.89 10.30 -25.14
CA LEU A 10 -1.09 10.61 -26.56
C LEU A 10 0.08 10.15 -27.45
N SER A 11 1.30 9.97 -26.90
CA SER A 11 2.45 9.47 -27.66
C SER A 11 2.53 7.93 -27.70
N GLU A 12 2.18 7.27 -26.60
CA GLU A 12 2.34 5.83 -26.44
C GLU A 12 1.06 5.03 -26.75
N THR A 13 -0.04 5.69 -27.09
CA THR A 13 -1.31 5.04 -27.44
C THR A 13 -1.87 5.57 -28.76
N SER A 14 -2.83 4.87 -29.34
CA SER A 14 -3.57 5.33 -30.53
C SER A 14 -4.67 6.36 -30.22
N SER A 15 -4.75 6.86 -28.99
CA SER A 15 -5.78 7.82 -28.61
C SER A 15 -5.59 9.17 -29.30
N ILE A 16 -6.66 9.70 -29.89
CA ILE A 16 -6.65 10.99 -30.62
C ILE A 16 -6.93 12.17 -29.67
N GLY A 17 -7.44 11.90 -28.47
CA GLY A 17 -7.75 12.93 -27.47
C GLY A 17 -7.92 12.35 -26.08
N LEU A 18 -8.12 13.23 -25.09
CA LEU A 18 -8.29 12.85 -23.68
C LEU A 18 -9.51 13.53 -23.07
N ARG A 19 -10.24 12.79 -22.23
CA ARG A 19 -11.23 13.34 -21.30
C ARG A 19 -10.63 13.29 -19.91
N PHE A 20 -10.66 14.40 -19.18
CA PHE A 20 -10.10 14.48 -17.82
C PHE A 20 -11.01 15.31 -16.93
N HIS A 21 -11.08 14.92 -15.66
CA HIS A 21 -11.90 15.57 -14.63
C HIS A 21 -11.05 15.89 -13.41
N THR A 22 -11.44 16.91 -12.65
CA THR A 22 -10.81 17.25 -11.37
C THR A 22 -11.75 16.83 -10.25
N GLU A 23 -11.23 16.03 -9.32
CA GLU A 23 -11.97 15.56 -8.15
C GLU A 23 -11.29 16.01 -6.86
N GLN A 24 -12.11 16.29 -5.85
CA GLN A 24 -11.65 16.50 -4.49
C GLN A 24 -11.68 15.18 -3.73
N ARG A 25 -10.69 14.97 -2.86
CA ARG A 25 -10.59 13.76 -2.05
C ARG A 25 -10.16 14.12 -0.63
N VAL A 26 -10.87 13.55 0.34
CA VAL A 26 -10.42 13.49 1.74
C VAL A 26 -9.67 12.18 1.92
N THR A 27 -8.47 12.26 2.50
CA THR A 27 -7.64 11.09 2.79
C THR A 27 -7.46 10.93 4.29
N LEU A 28 -7.57 9.69 4.77
CA LEU A 28 -7.22 9.38 6.16
C LEU A 28 -5.74 9.67 6.42
N PRO A 29 -5.39 10.26 7.59
CA PRO A 29 -3.99 10.38 8.01
C PRO A 29 -3.34 9.01 8.07
N ARG A 30 -2.14 8.91 7.53
CA ARG A 30 -1.37 7.67 7.53
C ARG A 30 0.11 7.93 7.67
N GLU A 31 0.78 7.07 8.41
CA GLU A 31 2.22 7.09 8.59
C GLU A 31 2.81 5.70 8.30
N ILE A 32 4.09 5.67 7.96
CA ILE A 32 4.83 4.43 7.77
C ILE A 32 5.40 4.04 9.13
N VAL A 33 5.12 2.81 9.56
CA VAL A 33 5.62 2.25 10.81
C VAL A 33 6.36 0.96 10.55
N THR A 34 7.19 0.57 11.51
CA THR A 34 7.87 -0.73 11.51
C THR A 34 7.25 -1.62 12.57
N VAL A 35 6.76 -2.79 12.17
CA VAL A 35 6.16 -3.80 13.04
C VAL A 35 7.21 -4.88 13.29
N GLN A 36 7.44 -5.23 14.55
CA GLN A 36 8.29 -6.36 14.91
C GLN A 36 7.50 -7.67 14.74
N THR A 37 7.97 -8.55 13.87
CA THR A 37 7.31 -9.83 13.55
C THR A 37 8.25 -11.01 13.75
N GLY A 38 7.74 -12.24 13.70
CA GLY A 38 8.56 -13.46 13.64
C GLY A 38 9.48 -13.54 12.40
N PHE A 39 9.26 -12.69 11.40
CA PHE A 39 10.13 -12.55 10.22
C PHE A 39 11.13 -11.40 10.33
N GLY A 40 11.15 -10.69 11.46
CA GLY A 40 11.94 -9.49 11.68
C GLY A 40 11.10 -8.21 11.57
N PRO A 41 11.74 -7.03 11.47
CA PRO A 41 11.05 -5.76 11.29
C PRO A 41 10.41 -5.68 9.91
N VAL A 42 9.11 -5.41 9.85
CA VAL A 42 8.33 -5.30 8.61
C VAL A 42 7.70 -3.93 8.52
N ARG A 43 7.83 -3.26 7.37
CA ARG A 43 7.17 -1.97 7.12
C ARG A 43 5.67 -2.15 6.93
N ALA A 44 4.91 -1.28 7.56
CA ALA A 44 3.45 -1.25 7.48
C ALA A 44 2.94 0.19 7.41
N LYS A 45 1.69 0.33 6.98
CA LYS A 45 0.94 1.59 6.99
C LYS A 45 0.07 1.62 8.23
N LYS A 46 0.29 2.60 9.10
CA LYS A 46 -0.60 2.91 10.20
C LYS A 46 -1.58 3.98 9.74
N ILE A 47 -2.87 3.68 9.77
CA ILE A 47 -3.95 4.51 9.22
C ILE A 47 -4.85 4.91 10.38
N ALA A 48 -5.02 6.21 10.59
CA ALA A 48 -5.98 6.74 11.56
C ALA A 48 -7.38 6.71 10.94
N THR A 49 -8.25 5.83 11.44
CA THR A 49 -9.64 5.71 10.99
C THR A 49 -10.59 6.26 12.08
N PRO A 50 -11.86 6.56 11.75
CA PRO A 50 -12.86 6.93 12.75
C PRO A 50 -13.08 5.89 13.85
N ASN A 51 -12.81 4.60 13.55
CA ASN A 51 -12.99 3.49 14.48
C ASN A 51 -11.70 3.10 15.21
N GLY A 52 -10.64 3.92 15.08
CA GLY A 52 -9.33 3.65 15.66
C GLY A 52 -8.24 3.44 14.62
N THR A 53 -7.11 2.94 15.07
CA THR A 53 -5.93 2.76 14.21
C THR A 53 -5.97 1.40 13.53
N VAL A 54 -5.75 1.38 12.21
CA VAL A 54 -5.59 0.15 11.43
C VAL A 54 -4.14 0.06 10.94
N ILE A 55 -3.51 -1.10 11.12
CA ILE A 55 -2.19 -1.37 10.55
C ILE A 55 -2.34 -2.32 9.37
N THR A 56 -1.87 -1.90 8.20
CA THR A 56 -1.88 -2.70 6.98
C THR A 56 -0.44 -2.95 6.52
N PRO A 57 -0.03 -4.21 6.27
CA PRO A 57 1.32 -4.51 5.81
C PRO A 57 1.65 -3.84 4.48
N GLU A 58 2.91 -3.48 4.25
CA GLU A 58 3.36 -3.01 2.95
C GLU A 58 3.54 -4.20 1.98
N PHE A 59 2.86 -4.16 0.83
CA PHE A 59 2.85 -5.28 -0.11
C PHE A 59 4.24 -5.68 -0.60
N GLU A 60 5.07 -4.72 -1.02
CA GLU A 60 6.41 -5.01 -1.55
C GLU A 60 7.31 -5.66 -0.47
N GLU A 61 7.18 -5.20 0.78
CA GLU A 61 7.93 -5.77 1.89
C GLU A 61 7.45 -7.20 2.21
N CYS A 62 6.14 -7.43 2.23
CA CYS A 62 5.59 -8.77 2.41
C CYS A 62 5.96 -9.70 1.25
N ARG A 63 5.98 -9.20 0.00
CA ARG A 63 6.37 -9.96 -1.18
C ARG A 63 7.84 -10.37 -1.11
N ARG A 64 8.72 -9.45 -0.69
CA ARG A 64 10.15 -9.72 -0.48
C ARG A 64 10.35 -10.87 0.53
N ILE A 65 9.71 -10.78 1.69
CA ILE A 65 9.81 -11.81 2.75
C ILE A 65 9.23 -13.15 2.28
N ALA A 66 8.09 -13.12 1.58
CA ALA A 66 7.45 -14.32 1.05
C ALA A 66 8.36 -15.08 0.07
N LEU A 67 9.06 -14.34 -0.81
CA LEU A 67 10.02 -14.92 -1.75
C LEU A 67 11.29 -15.42 -1.04
N GLU A 68 11.86 -14.65 -0.11
CA GLU A 68 13.07 -15.03 0.63
C GLU A 68 12.87 -16.27 1.50
N LYS A 69 11.70 -16.40 2.13
CA LYS A 69 11.36 -17.52 3.02
C LYS A 69 10.62 -18.65 2.31
N ASN A 70 10.30 -18.48 1.02
CA ASN A 70 9.51 -19.41 0.21
C ASN A 70 8.18 -19.81 0.88
N ILE A 71 7.44 -18.81 1.40
CA ILE A 71 6.14 -18.98 2.04
C ILE A 71 5.06 -18.19 1.33
N PRO A 72 3.77 -18.59 1.43
CA PRO A 72 2.67 -17.79 0.91
C PRO A 72 2.65 -16.38 1.50
N ILE A 73 2.47 -15.36 0.66
CA ILE A 73 2.39 -13.96 1.11
C ILE A 73 1.28 -13.72 2.16
N LYS A 74 0.21 -14.52 2.10
CA LYS A 74 -0.89 -14.49 3.07
C LYS A 74 -0.41 -14.78 4.50
N GLU A 75 0.59 -15.65 4.66
CA GLU A 75 1.17 -15.95 5.97
C GLU A 75 1.95 -14.74 6.52
N VAL A 76 2.69 -14.04 5.66
CA VAL A 76 3.40 -12.81 6.03
C VAL A 76 2.42 -11.71 6.44
N TYR A 77 1.32 -11.56 5.72
CA TYR A 77 0.26 -10.61 6.07
C TYR A 77 -0.38 -10.95 7.42
N SER A 78 -0.73 -12.21 7.63
CA SER A 78 -1.36 -12.69 8.86
C SER A 78 -0.45 -12.48 10.06
N GLU A 79 0.85 -12.68 9.87
CA GLU A 79 1.86 -12.45 10.89
C GLU A 79 1.94 -10.98 11.32
N VAL A 80 2.04 -10.06 10.35
CA VAL A 80 2.10 -8.63 10.65
C VAL A 80 0.84 -8.17 11.39
N ILE A 81 -0.35 -8.65 10.97
CA ILE A 81 -1.61 -8.34 11.66
C ILE A 81 -1.57 -8.86 13.10
N ARG A 82 -1.17 -10.12 13.31
CA ARG A 82 -1.02 -10.72 14.63
C ARG A 82 -0.08 -9.94 15.55
N SER A 83 1.05 -9.47 15.02
CA SER A 83 2.04 -8.69 15.77
C SER A 83 1.58 -7.27 16.14
N THR A 84 0.51 -6.77 15.54
CA THR A 84 0.02 -5.39 15.76
C THR A 84 -1.12 -5.29 16.77
N GLY A 85 -1.59 -6.43 17.31
CA GLY A 85 -2.69 -6.47 18.28
C GLY A 85 -4.02 -5.88 17.78
N THR A 86 -4.12 -5.56 16.48
CA THR A 86 -5.31 -5.01 15.87
C THR A 86 -6.15 -6.18 15.35
N SER A 87 -7.02 -6.71 16.21
CA SER A 87 -8.13 -7.55 15.76
C SER A 87 -9.01 -6.70 14.85
N ALA A 88 -9.24 -7.19 13.64
CA ALA A 88 -10.20 -6.61 12.70
C ALA A 88 -11.60 -6.48 13.32
#